data_AF-A0A1E3NSM2-F1
#
_entry.id   AF-A0A1E3NSM2-F1
#
_cell.length_a   1.000
_cell.length_b   1.000
_cell.length_c   1.000
_cell.angle_alpha   90.00
_cell.angle_beta   90.00
_cell.angle_gamma   90.00
#
_symmetry.space_group_name_H-M   'P 1'
#
loop_
_entity.id
_entity.type
_entity.pdbx_description
1 polymer ?
#
loop_
_entity_poly.entity_id
_entity_poly.type
_entity_poly.pdbx_seq_one_letter_code
_entity_poly.pdbx_strand_id
1 'polypeptide(L)'
;MSADQPAEQRLWGGRFTGASDPLMDLYNASLPYDKKMYAQDLEGTRVYTMGLEKLGLITAEELKEIHRGLEIIKEEWKSGKFVEKQGDEDIHTANERRLGELIGKNISGKVHTGRSRNDQVATDMRLYVRDELKKLAGYLKSLIETMIKRAEKEINFLMPGYTHLQRAQPIRWSHWISMYATYFTEDYKRLNQIIERLNVSPLGCGALAGHPYGIDREFLAKELNFNGVIGNSLAAVSDRDFVVETMFWSSLFMNHISRFSEDLIIYSSGEFGFIQLADAYSTGSSLMPQKKNPDSLELLRGKSGRVFGSLAGFMMSLKSIPSTYNKDMQEDKEPLFDAMLTVEHSILIATGVISTLAPKSERMEASLSMDMLATDLADYLVRKGVPFRETHHISGECVRAAEENSLSGIDQLSMEQFKTIDSRFEDDVFKTFNFEQSVERRDATGGTAKSAVIKQLNALKDTLGN
;
A
#
# COMPACT_ATOMS: atom_id res chain seq x y z
N MET A 1 -7.40 -22.04 -50.95
CA MET A 1 -6.02 -21.90 -51.44
C MET A 1 -5.57 -20.52 -50.97
N SER A 2 -4.73 -20.33 -49.93
CA SER A 2 -3.50 -21.02 -49.59
C SER A 2 -3.48 -21.55 -48.14
N ALA A 3 -3.44 -22.87 -48.00
CA ALA A 3 -2.75 -23.50 -46.89
C ALA A 3 -1.34 -23.78 -47.44
N ASP A 4 -0.32 -23.09 -46.92
CA ASP A 4 1.13 -23.41 -47.04
C ASP A 4 1.99 -22.15 -46.84
N GLN A 5 1.81 -21.46 -45.71
CA GLN A 5 2.94 -20.77 -45.09
C GLN A 5 3.23 -21.48 -43.77
N PRO A 6 4.45 -22.01 -43.56
CA PRO A 6 4.83 -22.50 -42.24
C PRO A 6 4.67 -21.34 -41.28
N ALA A 7 3.98 -21.57 -40.15
CA ALA A 7 3.90 -20.59 -39.09
C ALA A 7 5.33 -20.13 -38.74
N GLU A 8 5.54 -18.81 -38.66
CA GLU A 8 6.78 -18.24 -38.12
C GLU A 8 7.14 -19.00 -36.83
N GLN A 9 8.39 -19.45 -36.73
CA GLN A 9 8.87 -20.34 -35.66
C GLN A 9 8.64 -19.71 -34.28
N ARG A 10 7.50 -20.03 -33.67
CA ARG A 10 7.27 -19.83 -32.23
C ARG A 10 8.20 -20.76 -31.46
N LEU A 11 8.58 -20.36 -30.25
CA LEU A 11 9.43 -21.16 -29.34
C LEU A 11 8.89 -22.58 -29.08
N TRP A 12 7.59 -22.79 -29.28
CA TRP A 12 6.87 -24.04 -29.09
C TRP A 12 6.27 -24.64 -30.38
N GLY A 13 6.61 -24.13 -31.56
CA GLY A 13 5.90 -24.38 -32.82
C GLY A 13 6.17 -25.71 -33.53
N GLY A 14 7.25 -26.43 -33.21
CA GLY A 14 7.69 -27.62 -33.98
C GLY A 14 6.72 -28.82 -34.02
N ARG A 15 5.68 -28.80 -33.18
CA ARG A 15 4.66 -29.87 -33.08
C ARG A 15 3.33 -29.52 -33.78
N PHE A 16 3.13 -28.26 -34.17
CA PHE A 16 1.82 -27.79 -34.65
C PHE A 16 1.75 -27.89 -36.18
N THR A 17 0.66 -28.48 -36.68
CA THR A 17 0.44 -28.75 -38.12
C THR A 17 -0.52 -27.75 -38.79
N GLY A 18 -1.04 -26.76 -38.05
CA GLY A 18 -2.00 -25.78 -38.54
C GLY A 18 -1.76 -24.39 -37.94
N ALA A 19 -2.40 -23.37 -38.51
CA ALA A 19 -2.35 -22.00 -37.99
C ALA A 19 -3.17 -21.88 -36.70
N SER A 20 -2.71 -21.01 -35.78
CA SER A 20 -3.48 -20.62 -34.60
C SER A 20 -4.68 -19.76 -35.00
N ASP A 21 -5.78 -19.85 -34.25
CA ASP A 21 -6.91 -18.94 -34.43
C ASP A 21 -6.50 -17.51 -33.99
N PRO A 22 -6.74 -16.46 -34.79
CA PRO A 22 -6.38 -15.08 -34.42
C PRO A 22 -6.98 -14.62 -33.10
N LEU A 23 -8.17 -15.09 -32.72
CA LEU A 23 -8.78 -14.79 -31.43
C LEU A 23 -8.02 -15.46 -30.29
N MET A 24 -7.56 -16.70 -30.48
CA MET A 24 -6.75 -17.41 -29.49
C MET A 24 -5.40 -16.71 -29.28
N ASP A 25 -4.78 -16.22 -30.37
CA ASP A 25 -3.53 -15.46 -30.27
C ASP A 25 -3.72 -14.16 -29.47
N LEU A 26 -4.82 -13.42 -29.71
CA LEU A 26 -5.16 -12.22 -28.94
C LEU A 26 -5.44 -12.55 -27.47
N TYR A 27 -6.16 -13.63 -27.19
CA TYR A 27 -6.55 -14.04 -25.83
C TYR A 27 -5.36 -14.56 -25.01
N ASN A 28 -4.33 -15.11 -25.67
CA ASN A 28 -3.16 -15.70 -25.03
C ASN A 28 -1.98 -14.71 -24.89
N ALA A 29 -1.92 -13.68 -25.73
CA ALA A 29 -0.80 -12.72 -25.73
C ALA A 29 -0.74 -11.91 -24.43
N SER A 30 0.46 -11.83 -23.84
CA SER A 30 0.72 -11.02 -22.65
C SER A 30 1.60 -9.80 -22.87
N LEU A 31 2.22 -9.66 -24.04
CA LEU A 31 3.07 -8.51 -24.37
C LEU A 31 2.46 -7.14 -24.03
N PRO A 32 1.14 -6.89 -24.24
CA PRO A 32 0.53 -5.59 -23.91
C PRO A 32 0.73 -5.14 -22.46
N TYR A 33 0.87 -6.08 -21.51
CA TYR A 33 1.02 -5.78 -20.09
C TYR A 33 2.32 -6.30 -19.48
N ASP A 34 2.85 -7.45 -19.91
CA ASP A 34 4.06 -8.05 -19.33
C ASP A 34 5.36 -7.36 -19.76
N LYS A 35 5.30 -6.53 -20.82
CA LYS A 35 6.43 -5.68 -21.24
C LYS A 35 6.93 -4.75 -20.15
N LYS A 36 6.13 -4.50 -19.10
CA LYS A 36 6.58 -3.81 -17.88
C LYS A 36 7.78 -4.49 -17.21
N MET A 37 7.96 -5.79 -17.40
CA MET A 37 9.04 -6.58 -16.83
C MET A 37 10.27 -6.72 -17.74
N TYR A 38 10.38 -5.94 -18.82
CA TYR A 38 11.50 -6.07 -19.77
C TYR A 38 12.86 -5.99 -19.08
N ALA A 39 13.02 -5.12 -18.09
CA ALA A 39 14.30 -4.93 -17.40
C ALA A 39 14.66 -6.16 -16.56
N GLN A 40 13.68 -6.79 -15.92
CA GLN A 40 13.85 -7.99 -15.13
C GLN A 40 14.18 -9.22 -16.00
N ASP A 41 13.50 -9.38 -17.13
CA ASP A 41 13.80 -10.47 -18.08
C ASP A 41 15.23 -10.37 -18.65
N LEU A 42 15.65 -9.16 -19.02
CA LEU A 42 17.01 -8.91 -19.53
C LEU A 42 18.06 -9.19 -18.45
N GLU A 43 17.85 -8.73 -17.22
CA GLU A 43 18.78 -8.97 -16.11
C GLU A 43 18.82 -10.45 -15.71
N GLY A 44 17.65 -11.11 -15.66
CA GLY A 44 17.54 -12.55 -15.44
C GLY A 44 18.30 -13.35 -16.50
N THR A 45 18.17 -12.97 -17.77
CA THR A 45 18.91 -13.59 -18.88
C THR A 45 20.41 -13.31 -18.82
N ARG A 46 20.82 -12.10 -18.42
CA ARG A 46 22.23 -11.73 -18.22
C ARG A 46 22.89 -12.62 -17.17
N VAL A 47 22.26 -12.79 -16.01
CA VAL A 47 22.77 -13.64 -14.92
C VAL A 47 22.70 -15.13 -15.29
N TYR A 48 21.60 -15.57 -15.91
CA TYR A 48 21.45 -16.96 -16.32
C TYR A 48 22.57 -17.41 -17.26
N THR A 49 22.93 -16.56 -18.22
CA THR A 49 24.01 -16.86 -19.18
C THR A 49 25.39 -16.89 -18.53
N MET A 50 25.63 -16.11 -17.46
CA MET A 50 26.84 -16.29 -16.63
C MET A 50 26.89 -17.69 -15.99
N GLY A 51 25.74 -18.24 -15.57
CA GLY A 51 25.64 -19.61 -15.08
C GLY A 51 25.93 -20.65 -16.16
N LEU A 52 25.45 -20.44 -17.40
CA LEU A 52 25.74 -21.32 -18.53
C LEU A 52 27.22 -21.32 -18.92
N GLU A 53 27.88 -20.16 -18.86
CA GLU A 53 29.31 -20.04 -19.14
C GLU A 53 30.14 -20.81 -18.11
N LYS A 54 29.79 -20.74 -16.82
CA LYS A 54 30.43 -21.55 -15.77
C LYS A 54 30.30 -23.06 -15.99
N LEU A 55 29.21 -23.51 -16.63
CA LEU A 55 29.02 -24.91 -17.02
C LEU A 55 29.75 -25.29 -18.31
N GLY A 56 30.35 -24.33 -19.02
CA GLY A 56 30.96 -24.53 -20.33
C GLY A 56 29.96 -24.76 -21.46
N LEU A 57 28.68 -24.40 -21.27
CA LEU A 57 27.63 -24.55 -22.29
C LEU A 57 27.61 -23.38 -23.29
N ILE A 58 28.18 -22.25 -22.90
CA ILE A 58 28.51 -21.13 -23.80
C ILE A 58 29.95 -20.68 -23.53
N THR A 59 30.61 -20.14 -24.55
CA THR A 59 31.98 -19.60 -24.43
C THR A 59 31.98 -18.18 -23.87
N ALA A 60 33.14 -17.72 -23.37
CA ALA A 60 33.31 -16.34 -22.90
C ALA A 60 33.02 -15.29 -23.99
N GLU A 61 33.36 -15.57 -25.25
CA GLU A 61 33.08 -14.68 -26.38
C GLU A 61 31.57 -14.61 -26.67
N GLU A 62 30.86 -15.75 -26.60
CA GLU A 62 29.41 -15.80 -26.73
C GLU A 62 28.70 -15.05 -25.60
N LEU A 63 29.17 -15.21 -24.35
CA LEU A 63 28.63 -14.48 -23.19
C LEU A 63 28.76 -12.97 -23.38
N LYS A 64 29.93 -12.50 -23.84
CA LYS A 64 30.19 -11.08 -24.11
C LYS A 64 29.25 -10.53 -25.18
N GLU A 65 29.04 -11.26 -26.28
CA GLU A 65 28.09 -10.85 -27.32
C GLU A 65 26.65 -10.83 -26.81
N ILE A 66 26.25 -11.83 -26.01
CA ILE A 66 24.93 -11.84 -25.37
C ILE A 66 24.75 -10.59 -24.51
N HIS A 67 25.68 -10.27 -23.61
CA HIS A 67 25.58 -9.11 -22.72
C HIS A 67 25.53 -7.80 -23.50
N ARG A 68 26.32 -7.67 -24.58
CA ARG A 68 26.25 -6.52 -25.49
C ARG A 68 24.86 -6.38 -26.11
N GLY A 69 24.29 -7.49 -26.59
CA GLY A 69 22.94 -7.50 -27.17
C GLY A 69 21.86 -7.11 -26.17
N LEU A 70 21.91 -7.66 -24.95
CA LEU A 70 20.95 -7.36 -23.88
C LEU A 70 20.96 -5.87 -23.49
N GLU A 71 22.13 -5.23 -23.42
CA GLU A 71 22.23 -3.80 -23.09
C GLU A 71 21.64 -2.91 -24.18
N ILE A 72 21.82 -3.27 -25.47
CA ILE A 72 21.18 -2.57 -26.59
C ILE A 72 19.64 -2.67 -26.46
N ILE A 73 19.11 -3.86 -26.19
CA ILE A 73 17.67 -4.08 -26.05
C ILE A 73 17.10 -3.29 -24.87
N LYS A 74 17.84 -3.23 -23.74
CA LYS A 74 17.45 -2.46 -22.56
C LYS A 74 17.29 -0.98 -22.88
N GLU A 75 18.23 -0.39 -23.61
CA GLU A 75 18.15 1.02 -24.01
C GLU A 75 17.08 1.26 -25.09
N GLU A 76 16.81 0.29 -25.98
CA GLU A 76 15.68 0.35 -26.91
C GLU A 76 14.34 0.42 -26.19
N TRP A 77 14.10 -0.42 -25.18
CA TRP A 77 12.89 -0.37 -24.36
C TRP A 77 12.77 0.93 -23.59
N LYS A 78 13.83 1.33 -22.89
CA LYS A 78 13.87 2.54 -22.06
C LYS A 78 13.64 3.82 -22.86
N SER A 79 14.13 3.87 -24.10
CA SER A 79 13.96 5.02 -24.99
C SER A 79 12.69 4.97 -25.86
N GLY A 80 11.86 3.92 -25.72
CA GLY A 80 10.65 3.73 -26.53
C GLY A 80 10.93 3.42 -28.01
N LYS A 81 12.15 2.95 -28.33
CA LYS A 81 12.58 2.61 -29.69
C LYS A 81 12.42 1.13 -30.04
N PHE A 82 12.17 0.28 -29.05
CA PHE A 82 11.89 -1.13 -29.30
C PHE A 82 10.65 -1.27 -30.18
N VAL A 83 10.76 -2.04 -31.26
CA VAL A 83 9.66 -2.28 -32.20
C VAL A 83 9.07 -3.66 -31.92
N GLU A 84 7.89 -3.67 -31.31
CA GLU A 84 7.05 -4.86 -31.16
C GLU A 84 6.69 -5.43 -32.54
N LYS A 85 6.81 -6.74 -32.72
CA LYS A 85 6.52 -7.43 -33.99
C LYS A 85 5.34 -8.37 -33.86
N GLN A 86 4.68 -8.62 -34.99
CA GLN A 86 3.72 -9.71 -35.07
C GLN A 86 4.43 -11.03 -34.72
N GLY A 87 3.86 -11.81 -33.81
CA GLY A 87 4.48 -13.03 -33.29
C GLY A 87 5.22 -12.86 -31.96
N ASP A 88 5.45 -11.63 -31.49
CA ASP A 88 5.89 -11.38 -30.10
C ASP A 88 4.71 -11.66 -29.15
N GLU A 89 4.59 -12.91 -28.65
CA GLU A 89 3.52 -13.36 -27.74
C GLU A 89 3.59 -12.67 -26.36
N ASP A 90 4.82 -12.56 -25.85
CA ASP A 90 5.17 -12.10 -24.52
C ASP A 90 6.51 -11.33 -24.55
N ILE A 91 6.84 -10.67 -23.44
CA ILE A 91 8.11 -9.93 -23.31
C ILE A 91 9.33 -10.81 -23.58
N HIS A 92 9.26 -12.09 -23.21
CA HIS A 92 10.38 -13.03 -23.37
C HIS A 92 10.67 -13.32 -24.83
N THR A 93 9.62 -13.54 -25.64
CA THR A 93 9.70 -13.79 -27.07
C THR A 93 10.18 -12.53 -27.80
N ALA A 94 9.68 -11.36 -27.41
CA ALA A 94 10.13 -10.08 -27.96
C ALA A 94 11.63 -9.86 -27.75
N ASN A 95 12.11 -10.03 -26.51
CA ASN A 95 13.52 -9.86 -26.18
C ASN A 95 14.41 -10.90 -26.86
N GLU A 96 13.98 -12.17 -26.91
CA GLU A 96 14.75 -13.24 -27.54
C GLU A 96 14.83 -13.08 -29.07
N ARG A 97 13.73 -12.70 -29.73
CA ARG A 97 13.73 -12.33 -31.16
C ARG A 97 14.74 -11.22 -31.39
N ARG A 98 14.63 -10.12 -30.64
CA ARG A 98 15.49 -8.96 -30.83
C ARG A 98 16.95 -9.30 -30.58
N LEU A 99 17.25 -10.15 -29.60
CA LEU A 99 18.59 -10.64 -29.35
C LEU A 99 19.13 -11.43 -30.56
N GLY A 100 18.33 -12.32 -31.12
CA GLY A 100 18.70 -13.07 -32.33
C GLY A 100 18.98 -12.19 -33.56
N GLU A 101 18.27 -11.07 -33.71
CA GLU A 101 18.56 -10.07 -34.75
C GLU A 101 19.89 -9.35 -34.53
N LEU A 102 20.31 -9.14 -33.28
CA LEU A 102 21.51 -8.39 -32.91
C LEU A 102 22.80 -9.23 -32.91
N ILE A 103 22.71 -10.50 -32.52
CA ILE A 103 23.90 -11.36 -32.29
C ILE A 103 23.87 -12.67 -33.08
N GLY A 104 22.81 -12.90 -33.87
CA GLY A 104 22.62 -14.12 -34.65
C GLY A 104 22.02 -15.28 -33.85
N LYS A 105 21.17 -16.06 -34.53
CA LYS A 105 20.39 -17.16 -33.93
C LYS A 105 21.24 -18.27 -33.30
N ASN A 106 22.46 -18.48 -33.80
CA ASN A 106 23.36 -19.52 -33.28
C ASN A 106 23.80 -19.23 -31.84
N ILE A 107 24.01 -17.95 -31.49
CA ILE A 107 24.40 -17.53 -30.15
C ILE A 107 23.14 -17.29 -29.30
N SER A 108 22.18 -16.54 -29.83
CA SER A 108 20.96 -16.21 -29.07
C SER A 108 20.15 -17.44 -28.69
N GLY A 109 20.10 -18.48 -29.54
CA GLY A 109 19.40 -19.73 -29.23
C GLY A 109 19.97 -20.51 -28.04
N LYS A 110 21.19 -20.19 -27.59
CA LYS A 110 21.79 -20.82 -26.41
C LYS A 110 21.31 -20.23 -25.09
N VAL A 111 20.69 -19.04 -25.09
CA VAL A 111 20.24 -18.39 -23.83
C VAL A 111 19.10 -19.15 -23.15
N HIS A 112 18.42 -20.05 -23.87
CA HIS A 112 17.33 -20.88 -23.35
C HIS A 112 17.80 -22.28 -22.94
N THR A 113 19.08 -22.63 -23.10
CA THR A 113 19.59 -23.97 -22.76
C THR A 113 19.31 -24.31 -21.31
N GLY A 114 18.50 -25.35 -21.06
CA GLY A 114 18.13 -25.82 -19.72
C GLY A 114 17.12 -24.94 -18.97
N ARG A 115 16.66 -23.83 -19.56
CA ARG A 115 15.68 -22.90 -18.98
C ARG A 115 14.28 -23.22 -19.47
N SER A 116 13.26 -22.76 -18.75
CA SER A 116 11.88 -22.75 -19.21
C SER A 116 11.28 -21.36 -19.07
N ARG A 117 10.18 -21.08 -19.76
CA ARG A 117 9.38 -19.89 -19.45
C ARG A 117 8.79 -19.94 -18.04
N ASN A 118 8.57 -21.12 -17.47
CA ASN A 118 7.95 -21.26 -16.15
C ASN A 118 8.84 -20.70 -15.02
N ASP A 119 10.13 -21.09 -14.97
CA ASP A 119 11.05 -20.56 -13.97
C ASP A 119 11.54 -19.14 -14.31
N GLN A 120 11.62 -18.80 -15.59
CA GLN A 120 11.93 -17.45 -16.05
C GLN A 120 10.87 -16.43 -15.62
N VAL A 121 9.59 -16.64 -15.96
CA VAL A 121 8.52 -15.69 -15.59
C VAL A 121 8.34 -15.58 -14.08
N ALA A 122 8.54 -16.68 -13.34
CA ALA A 122 8.52 -16.66 -11.88
C ALA A 122 9.68 -15.82 -11.31
N THR A 123 10.85 -15.85 -11.96
CA THR A 123 12.00 -15.02 -11.59
C THR A 123 11.72 -13.56 -11.88
N ASP A 124 11.24 -13.24 -13.09
CA ASP A 124 10.99 -11.87 -13.53
C ASP A 124 9.93 -11.19 -12.65
N MET A 125 8.83 -11.92 -12.35
CA MET A 125 7.78 -11.43 -11.46
C MET A 125 8.30 -11.13 -10.05
N ARG A 126 9.14 -12.00 -9.47
CA ARG A 126 9.69 -11.75 -8.14
C ARG A 126 10.64 -10.57 -8.12
N LEU A 127 11.50 -10.44 -9.13
CA LEU A 127 12.38 -9.27 -9.27
C LEU A 127 11.54 -7.98 -9.40
N TYR A 128 10.52 -8.01 -10.25
CA TYR A 128 9.66 -6.85 -10.51
C TYR A 128 8.91 -6.44 -9.24
N VAL A 129 8.22 -7.38 -8.60
CA VAL A 129 7.48 -7.11 -7.37
C VAL A 129 8.42 -6.65 -6.26
N ARG A 130 9.58 -7.28 -6.06
CA ARG A 130 10.56 -6.84 -5.06
C ARG A 130 10.93 -5.36 -5.24
N ASP A 131 11.24 -4.98 -6.47
CA ASP A 131 11.73 -3.64 -6.78
C ASP A 131 10.60 -2.60 -6.64
N GLU A 132 9.38 -2.94 -7.06
CA GLU A 132 8.19 -2.09 -6.86
C GLU A 132 7.81 -1.95 -5.38
N LEU A 133 7.81 -3.04 -4.60
CA LEU A 133 7.53 -2.96 -3.16
C LEU A 133 8.56 -2.13 -2.40
N LYS A 134 9.84 -2.18 -2.79
CA LYS A 134 10.88 -1.29 -2.22
C LYS A 134 10.61 0.19 -2.51
N LYS A 135 10.14 0.52 -3.73
CA LYS A 135 9.71 1.90 -4.05
C LYS A 135 8.50 2.32 -3.23
N LEU A 136 7.47 1.48 -3.15
CA LEU A 136 6.28 1.72 -2.33
C LEU A 136 6.64 1.93 -0.86
N ALA A 137 7.59 1.16 -0.31
CA ALA A 137 8.08 1.33 1.05
C ALA A 137 8.70 2.72 1.27
N GLY A 138 9.47 3.23 0.31
CA GLY A 138 10.03 4.58 0.35
C GLY A 138 8.95 5.66 0.33
N TYR A 139 7.94 5.53 -0.52
CA TYR A 139 6.81 6.47 -0.56
C TYR A 139 5.97 6.42 0.72
N LEU A 140 5.68 5.22 1.24
CA LEU A 140 4.92 5.05 2.47
C LEU A 140 5.67 5.62 3.68
N LYS A 141 6.99 5.40 3.77
CA LYS A 141 7.85 6.05 4.77
C LYS A 141 7.72 7.58 4.69
N SER A 142 7.75 8.15 3.49
CA SER A 142 7.63 9.61 3.28
C SER A 142 6.25 10.15 3.72
N LEU A 143 5.16 9.39 3.49
CA LEU A 143 3.83 9.73 4.00
C LEU A 143 3.82 9.78 5.54
N ILE A 144 4.35 8.75 6.19
CA ILE A 144 4.38 8.65 7.65
C ILE A 144 5.21 9.81 8.24
N GLU A 145 6.40 10.08 7.69
CA GLU A 145 7.24 11.20 8.13
C GLU A 145 6.54 12.56 7.98
N THR A 146 5.77 12.73 6.90
CA THR A 146 4.97 13.93 6.67
C THR A 146 3.90 14.08 7.75
N MET A 147 3.18 13.00 8.07
CA MET A 147 2.18 12.99 9.14
C MET A 147 2.81 13.31 10.50
N ILE A 148 3.95 12.70 10.82
CA ILE A 148 4.67 12.97 12.07
C ILE A 148 5.03 14.46 12.17
N LYS A 149 5.67 15.03 11.14
CA LYS A 149 6.06 16.46 11.12
C LYS A 149 4.86 17.39 11.29
N ARG A 150 3.73 17.07 10.65
CA ARG A 150 2.46 17.81 10.79
C ARG A 150 1.95 17.73 12.23
N ALA A 151 1.87 16.54 12.79
CA ALA A 151 1.42 16.31 14.16
C ALA A 151 2.27 17.06 15.20
N GLU A 152 3.60 17.11 15.03
CA GLU A 152 4.48 17.87 15.93
C GLU A 152 4.22 19.38 15.87
N LYS A 153 4.06 19.92 14.66
CA LYS A 153 3.81 21.35 14.44
C LYS A 153 2.44 21.80 14.95
N GLU A 154 1.45 20.92 14.88
CA GLU A 154 0.03 21.23 15.14
C GLU A 154 -0.44 20.73 16.51
N ILE A 155 0.49 20.37 17.40
CA ILE A 155 0.25 19.68 18.69
C ILE A 155 -0.72 20.39 19.64
N ASN A 156 -0.85 21.71 19.53
CA ASN A 156 -1.72 22.50 20.42
C ASN A 156 -3.17 22.58 19.91
N PHE A 157 -3.50 22.08 18.72
CA PHE A 157 -4.86 22.17 18.19
C PHE A 157 -5.77 21.14 18.85
N LEU A 158 -6.86 21.61 19.45
CA LEU A 158 -7.91 20.77 20.01
C LEU A 158 -9.05 20.61 19.02
N MET A 159 -9.68 19.44 19.05
CA MET A 159 -10.87 19.11 18.27
C MET A 159 -11.77 18.17 19.06
N PRO A 160 -13.06 18.07 18.74
CA PRO A 160 -13.88 16.99 19.25
C PRO A 160 -13.38 15.63 18.74
N GLY A 161 -13.21 14.67 19.65
CA GLY A 161 -13.09 13.25 19.32
C GLY A 161 -14.47 12.63 19.09
N TYR A 162 -14.54 11.62 18.23
CA TYR A 162 -15.80 11.04 17.80
C TYR A 162 -15.89 9.54 18.04
N THR A 163 -17.07 9.10 18.48
CA THR A 163 -17.50 7.70 18.46
C THR A 163 -18.91 7.66 17.89
N HIS A 164 -19.19 6.79 16.91
CA HIS A 164 -20.47 6.80 16.19
C HIS A 164 -20.80 8.14 15.50
N LEU A 165 -19.76 8.90 15.13
CA LEU A 165 -19.86 10.28 14.64
C LEU A 165 -20.55 11.25 15.61
N GLN A 166 -20.73 10.85 16.87
CA GLN A 166 -21.15 11.71 17.97
C GLN A 166 -19.92 12.28 18.68
N ARG A 167 -20.01 13.55 19.11
CA ARG A 167 -18.95 14.18 19.90
C ARG A 167 -18.83 13.45 21.23
N ALA A 168 -17.63 12.96 21.53
CA ALA A 168 -17.32 12.24 22.75
C ALA A 168 -16.51 13.14 23.69
N GLN A 169 -15.18 13.14 23.55
CA GLN A 169 -14.25 13.87 24.41
C GLN A 169 -13.34 14.76 23.57
N PRO A 170 -12.83 15.88 24.10
CA PRO A 170 -11.81 16.65 23.40
C PRO A 170 -10.56 15.80 23.18
N ILE A 171 -9.95 15.93 22.02
CA ILE A 171 -8.66 15.33 21.68
C ILE A 171 -7.77 16.38 21.01
N ARG A 172 -6.46 16.11 20.95
CA ARG A 172 -5.55 16.85 20.08
C ARG A 172 -5.74 16.40 18.63
N TRP A 173 -5.80 17.34 17.69
CA TRP A 173 -5.75 17.07 16.25
C TRP A 173 -4.52 16.21 15.87
N SER A 174 -3.37 16.49 16.49
CA SER A 174 -2.16 15.67 16.32
C SER A 174 -2.29 14.24 16.82
N HIS A 175 -3.19 13.97 17.77
CA HIS A 175 -3.49 12.61 18.19
C HIS A 175 -4.25 11.84 17.10
N TRP A 176 -5.18 12.51 16.40
CA TRP A 176 -5.85 11.96 15.22
C TRP A 176 -4.87 11.71 14.07
N ILE A 177 -3.93 12.64 13.80
CA ILE A 177 -2.85 12.40 12.81
C ILE A 177 -1.98 11.20 13.23
N SER A 178 -1.59 11.13 14.51
CA SER A 178 -0.78 10.04 15.07
C SER A 178 -1.47 8.67 14.92
N MET A 179 -2.80 8.61 15.03
CA MET A 179 -3.57 7.38 14.78
C MET A 179 -3.34 6.86 13.36
N TYR A 180 -3.47 7.71 12.34
CA TYR A 180 -3.24 7.30 10.95
C TYR A 180 -1.78 7.00 10.65
N ALA A 181 -0.84 7.79 11.20
CA ALA A 181 0.58 7.49 11.11
C ALA A 181 0.91 6.11 11.72
N THR A 182 0.22 5.71 12.80
CA THR A 182 0.36 4.39 13.42
C THR A 182 -0.14 3.28 12.50
N TYR A 183 -1.34 3.42 11.90
CA TYR A 183 -1.86 2.44 10.94
C TYR A 183 -0.91 2.24 9.75
N PHE A 184 -0.43 3.34 9.16
CA PHE A 184 0.49 3.27 8.02
C PHE A 184 1.88 2.75 8.39
N THR A 185 2.34 2.96 9.62
CA THR A 185 3.59 2.36 10.13
C THR A 185 3.48 0.84 10.25
N GLU A 186 2.32 0.32 10.67
CA GLU A 186 2.08 -1.13 10.67
C GLU A 186 2.01 -1.69 9.24
N ASP A 187 1.43 -0.95 8.29
CA ASP A 187 1.44 -1.35 6.88
C ASP A 187 2.86 -1.35 6.30
N TYR A 188 3.70 -0.39 6.69
CA TYR A 188 5.12 -0.35 6.33
C TYR A 188 5.87 -1.58 6.87
N LYS A 189 5.63 -1.99 8.10
CA LYS A 189 6.20 -3.22 8.67
C LYS A 189 5.78 -4.47 7.87
N ARG A 190 4.48 -4.60 7.57
CA ARG A 190 3.95 -5.72 6.78
C ARG A 190 4.57 -5.77 5.38
N LEU A 191 4.72 -4.61 4.74
CA LEU A 191 5.34 -4.50 3.43
C LEU A 191 6.80 -5.01 3.45
N ASN A 192 7.59 -4.60 4.43
CA ASN A 192 8.98 -5.06 4.57
C ASN A 192 9.08 -6.58 4.81
N GLN A 193 8.15 -7.15 5.58
CA GLN A 193 8.08 -8.60 5.80
C GLN A 193 7.75 -9.36 4.50
N ILE A 194 6.90 -8.80 3.63
CA ILE A 194 6.59 -9.39 2.31
C ILE A 194 7.82 -9.33 1.41
N ILE A 195 8.52 -8.18 1.38
CA ILE A 195 9.78 -8.02 0.62
C ILE A 195 10.82 -9.07 1.03
N GLU A 196 10.93 -9.37 2.32
CA GLU A 196 11.85 -10.40 2.82
C GLU A 196 11.46 -11.80 2.33
N ARG A 197 10.19 -12.20 2.49
CA ARG A 197 9.70 -13.54 2.10
C ARG A 197 9.74 -13.78 0.60
N LEU A 198 9.40 -12.77 -0.21
CA LEU A 198 9.33 -12.92 -1.66
C LEU A 198 10.73 -13.02 -2.31
N ASN A 199 11.79 -12.56 -1.63
CA ASN A 199 13.16 -12.46 -2.15
C ASN A 199 13.91 -13.81 -2.12
N VAL A 200 13.32 -14.85 -2.72
CA VAL A 200 13.91 -16.17 -2.95
C VAL A 200 13.80 -16.58 -4.41
N SER A 201 14.87 -17.13 -4.98
CA SER A 201 15.01 -17.34 -6.43
C SER A 201 14.36 -18.65 -6.91
N PRO A 202 13.51 -18.60 -7.95
CA PRO A 202 13.02 -19.79 -8.65
C PRO A 202 13.92 -20.19 -9.84
N LEU A 203 14.89 -19.36 -10.25
CA LEU A 203 15.69 -19.57 -11.46
C LEU A 203 16.50 -20.88 -11.38
N GLY A 204 16.53 -21.63 -12.50
CA GLY A 204 17.18 -22.94 -12.58
C GLY A 204 16.27 -24.11 -12.18
N CYS A 205 14.96 -23.87 -12.04
CA CYS A 205 13.96 -24.92 -11.83
C CYS A 205 13.42 -25.52 -13.13
N GLY A 206 13.77 -24.94 -14.29
CA GLY A 206 13.31 -25.38 -15.58
C GLY A 206 11.78 -25.36 -15.66
N ALA A 207 11.19 -26.31 -16.38
CA ALA A 207 9.74 -26.35 -16.55
C ALA A 207 9.00 -26.76 -15.26
N LEU A 208 9.60 -27.70 -14.50
CA LEU A 208 9.06 -28.22 -13.23
C LEU A 208 10.06 -29.11 -12.48
N ALA A 209 10.99 -29.77 -13.17
CA ALA A 209 11.83 -30.85 -12.61
C ALA A 209 13.28 -30.45 -12.27
N GLY A 210 13.62 -29.17 -12.39
CA GLY A 210 14.99 -28.68 -12.23
C GLY A 210 15.77 -28.59 -13.54
N HIS A 211 16.91 -27.89 -13.48
CA HIS A 211 17.83 -27.75 -14.60
C HIS A 211 18.66 -29.04 -14.83
N PRO A 212 18.72 -29.58 -16.06
CA PRO A 212 19.29 -30.91 -16.31
C PRO A 212 20.84 -30.96 -16.32
N TYR A 213 21.51 -29.82 -16.39
CA TYR A 213 22.99 -29.75 -16.49
C TYR A 213 23.68 -29.31 -15.19
N GLY A 214 22.99 -29.33 -14.05
CA GLY A 214 23.60 -29.01 -12.75
C GLY A 214 23.99 -27.54 -12.57
N ILE A 215 23.12 -26.60 -12.98
CA ILE A 215 23.39 -25.17 -12.84
C ILE A 215 23.47 -24.76 -11.37
N ASP A 216 24.43 -23.90 -11.04
CA ASP A 216 24.61 -23.37 -9.69
C ASP A 216 23.52 -22.33 -9.36
N ARG A 217 22.43 -22.77 -8.76
CA ARG A 217 21.29 -21.91 -8.41
C ARG A 217 21.61 -20.90 -7.32
N GLU A 218 22.53 -21.21 -6.41
CA GLU A 218 22.94 -20.28 -5.34
C GLU A 218 23.73 -19.12 -5.92
N PHE A 219 24.61 -19.40 -6.90
CA PHE A 219 25.26 -18.36 -7.68
C PHE A 219 24.24 -17.46 -8.40
N LEU A 220 23.27 -18.04 -9.11
CA LEU A 220 22.25 -17.26 -9.80
C LEU A 220 21.42 -16.39 -8.84
N ALA A 221 21.02 -16.95 -7.69
CA ALA A 221 20.28 -16.23 -6.67
C ALA A 221 21.09 -15.03 -6.12
N LYS A 222 22.37 -15.25 -5.80
CA LYS A 222 23.27 -14.20 -5.31
C LYS A 222 23.46 -13.07 -6.32
N GLU A 223 23.73 -13.38 -7.58
CA GLU A 223 23.93 -12.38 -8.63
C GLU A 223 22.67 -11.54 -8.90
N LEU A 224 21.47 -12.12 -8.68
CA LEU A 224 20.19 -11.42 -8.78
C LEU A 224 19.74 -10.76 -7.46
N ASN A 225 20.58 -10.78 -6.42
CA ASN A 225 20.31 -10.25 -5.07
C ASN A 225 19.09 -10.88 -4.38
N PHE A 226 18.83 -12.17 -4.62
CA PHE A 226 17.94 -12.98 -3.80
C PHE A 226 18.63 -13.44 -2.52
N ASN A 227 17.86 -13.72 -1.47
CA ASN A 227 18.35 -14.20 -0.18
C ASN A 227 18.68 -15.71 -0.18
N GLY A 228 18.32 -16.42 -1.25
CA GLY A 228 18.51 -17.85 -1.40
C GLY A 228 17.63 -18.40 -2.52
N VAL A 229 17.49 -19.72 -2.57
CA VAL A 229 16.71 -20.43 -3.60
C VAL A 229 15.45 -21.05 -3.01
N ILE A 230 14.41 -21.18 -3.85
CA ILE A 230 13.26 -22.04 -3.52
C ILE A 230 13.72 -23.50 -3.63
N GLY A 231 13.61 -24.25 -2.53
CA GLY A 231 14.20 -25.59 -2.39
C GLY A 231 13.52 -26.69 -3.21
N ASN A 232 12.33 -26.45 -3.77
CA ASN A 232 11.57 -27.42 -4.56
C ASN A 232 11.19 -26.82 -5.92
N SER A 233 11.53 -27.50 -7.02
CA SER A 233 11.30 -26.99 -8.37
C SER A 233 9.83 -26.95 -8.77
N LEU A 234 9.00 -27.85 -8.24
CA LEU A 234 7.55 -27.82 -8.48
C LEU A 234 6.97 -26.56 -7.84
N ALA A 235 7.28 -26.34 -6.55
CA ALA A 235 6.86 -25.14 -5.85
C ALA A 235 7.38 -23.86 -6.52
N ALA A 236 8.65 -23.83 -6.93
CA ALA A 236 9.28 -22.64 -7.50
C ALA A 236 8.57 -22.11 -8.76
N VAL A 237 8.05 -23.00 -9.60
CA VAL A 237 7.36 -22.60 -10.85
C VAL A 237 5.87 -22.38 -10.65
N SER A 238 5.27 -22.95 -9.60
CA SER A 238 3.84 -22.84 -9.30
C SER A 238 3.47 -21.78 -8.26
N ASP A 239 4.43 -21.31 -7.47
CA ASP A 239 4.17 -20.39 -6.34
C ASP A 239 3.74 -19.01 -6.84
N ARG A 240 2.58 -18.55 -6.33
CA ARG A 240 2.02 -17.20 -6.48
C ARG A 240 1.58 -16.60 -5.15
N ASP A 241 2.02 -17.15 -4.02
CA ASP A 241 1.68 -16.66 -2.69
C ASP A 241 2.19 -15.24 -2.49
N PHE A 242 3.37 -14.90 -3.04
CA PHE A 242 3.89 -13.52 -3.00
C PHE A 242 2.99 -12.51 -3.72
N VAL A 243 2.27 -12.92 -4.77
CA VAL A 243 1.29 -12.08 -5.47
C VAL A 243 0.08 -11.87 -4.57
N VAL A 244 -0.44 -12.95 -3.97
CA VAL A 244 -1.56 -12.91 -3.03
C VAL A 244 -1.24 -12.03 -1.81
N GLU A 245 -0.08 -12.25 -1.17
CA GLU A 245 0.35 -11.45 -0.01
C GLU A 245 0.47 -9.96 -0.37
N THR A 246 1.01 -9.65 -1.54
CA THR A 246 1.13 -8.27 -2.03
C THR A 246 -0.25 -7.62 -2.25
N MET A 247 -1.18 -8.34 -2.86
CA MET A 247 -2.54 -7.83 -3.11
C MET A 247 -3.38 -7.74 -1.85
N PHE A 248 -3.18 -8.65 -0.89
CA PHE A 248 -3.79 -8.58 0.44
C PHE A 248 -3.29 -7.36 1.21
N TRP A 249 -1.97 -7.16 1.25
CA TRP A 249 -1.38 -5.95 1.85
C TRP A 249 -1.91 -4.68 1.19
N SER A 250 -1.97 -4.66 -0.14
CA SER A 250 -2.52 -3.53 -0.92
C SER A 250 -3.97 -3.24 -0.52
N SER A 251 -4.79 -4.28 -0.36
CA SER A 251 -6.20 -4.16 0.04
C SER A 251 -6.34 -3.63 1.47
N LEU A 252 -5.53 -4.12 2.41
CA LEU A 252 -5.55 -3.66 3.80
C LEU A 252 -5.08 -2.20 3.91
N PHE A 253 -3.99 -1.85 3.25
CA PHE A 253 -3.51 -0.46 3.17
C PHE A 253 -4.60 0.46 2.61
N MET A 254 -5.28 0.05 1.53
CA MET A 254 -6.35 0.84 0.93
C MET A 254 -7.59 0.96 1.83
N ASN A 255 -7.83 0.04 2.77
CA ASN A 255 -8.85 0.20 3.81
C ASN A 255 -8.46 1.26 4.86
N HIS A 256 -7.18 1.37 5.22
CA HIS A 256 -6.73 2.47 6.08
C HIS A 256 -6.82 3.82 5.34
N ILE A 257 -6.46 3.86 4.05
CA ILE A 257 -6.64 5.03 3.19
C ILE A 257 -8.12 5.41 3.06
N SER A 258 -9.04 4.46 2.93
CA SER A 258 -10.46 4.78 2.81
C SER A 258 -11.02 5.41 4.10
N ARG A 259 -10.60 4.93 5.28
CA ARG A 259 -10.95 5.55 6.57
C ARG A 259 -10.35 6.96 6.68
N PHE A 260 -9.08 7.12 6.34
CA PHE A 260 -8.40 8.42 6.31
C PHE A 260 -9.15 9.42 5.42
N SER A 261 -9.56 8.98 4.24
CA SER A 261 -10.38 9.77 3.32
C SER A 261 -11.74 10.11 3.89
N GLU A 262 -12.44 9.16 4.53
CA GLU A 262 -13.76 9.38 5.13
C GLU A 262 -13.75 10.54 6.12
N ASP A 263 -12.82 10.49 7.07
CA ASP A 263 -12.68 11.51 8.10
C ASP A 263 -12.42 12.89 7.47
N LEU A 264 -11.49 12.97 6.51
CA LEU A 264 -11.17 14.24 5.86
C LEU A 264 -12.30 14.76 4.95
N ILE A 265 -13.06 13.89 4.31
CA ILE A 265 -14.26 14.28 3.54
C ILE A 265 -15.27 14.93 4.50
N ILE A 266 -15.57 14.28 5.62
CA ILE A 266 -16.48 14.81 6.64
C ILE A 266 -15.94 16.13 7.20
N TYR A 267 -14.66 16.19 7.57
CA TYR A 267 -14.03 17.38 8.14
C TYR A 267 -13.93 18.56 7.19
N SER A 268 -13.99 18.31 5.87
CA SER A 268 -14.02 19.34 4.83
C SER A 268 -15.43 19.85 4.48
N SER A 269 -16.48 19.23 5.03
CA SER A 269 -17.87 19.65 4.77
C SER A 269 -18.16 21.03 5.36
N GLY A 270 -19.22 21.69 4.88
CA GLY A 270 -19.63 23.00 5.41
C GLY A 270 -20.11 22.93 6.86
N GLU A 271 -20.65 21.80 7.29
CA GLU A 271 -21.16 21.55 8.64
C GLU A 271 -20.04 21.38 9.67
N PHE A 272 -18.93 20.75 9.30
CA PHE A 272 -17.76 20.58 10.16
C PHE A 272 -16.77 21.74 9.99
N GLY A 273 -16.28 21.97 8.77
CA GLY A 273 -15.35 23.04 8.45
C GLY A 273 -14.02 22.99 9.21
N PHE A 274 -13.58 21.79 9.61
CA PHE A 274 -12.36 21.59 10.41
C PHE A 274 -11.09 21.70 9.57
N ILE A 275 -11.18 21.40 8.28
CA ILE A 275 -10.07 21.49 7.35
C ILE A 275 -10.48 22.17 6.04
N GLN A 276 -9.49 22.74 5.35
CA GLN A 276 -9.64 23.20 3.98
C GLN A 276 -8.60 22.49 3.10
N LEU A 277 -9.07 21.82 2.06
CA LEU A 277 -8.19 21.22 1.05
C LEU A 277 -7.55 22.29 0.15
N ALA A 278 -6.31 22.03 -0.26
CA ALA A 278 -5.59 22.84 -1.24
C ALA A 278 -6.15 22.63 -2.65
N ASP A 279 -6.10 23.66 -3.48
CA ASP A 279 -6.69 23.64 -4.84
C ASP A 279 -6.13 22.51 -5.69
N ALA A 280 -4.84 22.17 -5.53
CA ALA A 280 -4.18 21.09 -6.26
C ALA A 280 -4.81 19.70 -6.02
N TYR A 281 -5.57 19.52 -4.93
CA TYR A 281 -6.17 18.25 -4.54
C TYR A 281 -7.70 18.34 -4.36
N SER A 282 -8.33 19.40 -4.87
CA SER A 282 -9.78 19.60 -4.83
C SER A 282 -10.27 20.16 -6.15
N THR A 283 -11.54 19.92 -6.50
CA THR A 283 -12.18 20.61 -7.62
C THR A 283 -13.15 21.67 -7.12
N GLY A 284 -13.36 22.72 -7.93
CA GLY A 284 -14.29 23.81 -7.61
C GLY A 284 -15.57 23.74 -8.43
N SER A 285 -16.60 24.46 -8.01
CA SER A 285 -17.77 24.74 -8.84
C SER A 285 -17.57 26.05 -9.62
N SER A 286 -17.92 26.07 -10.91
CA SER A 286 -17.92 27.29 -11.72
C SER A 286 -18.96 28.34 -11.26
N LEU A 287 -19.98 27.94 -10.49
CA LEU A 287 -21.04 28.81 -9.98
C LEU A 287 -20.86 29.20 -8.50
N MET A 288 -20.16 28.38 -7.72
CA MET A 288 -20.02 28.55 -6.27
C MET A 288 -18.54 28.55 -5.87
N PRO A 289 -17.89 29.74 -5.80
CA PRO A 289 -16.43 29.84 -5.60
C PRO A 289 -15.96 29.34 -4.22
N GLN A 290 -16.85 29.26 -3.23
CA GLN A 290 -16.55 28.72 -1.90
C GLN A 290 -16.56 27.19 -1.84
N LYS A 291 -17.18 26.52 -2.82
CA LYS A 291 -17.36 25.06 -2.80
C LYS A 291 -16.12 24.36 -3.34
N LYS A 292 -15.37 23.70 -2.45
CA LYS A 292 -14.29 22.78 -2.82
C LYS A 292 -14.72 21.34 -2.58
N ASN A 293 -14.70 20.54 -3.64
CA ASN A 293 -15.04 19.13 -3.59
C ASN A 293 -13.79 18.31 -3.23
N PRO A 294 -13.89 17.33 -2.32
CA PRO A 294 -12.78 16.48 -1.91
C PRO A 294 -12.50 15.33 -2.88
N ASP A 295 -12.47 15.58 -4.21
CA ASP A 295 -12.37 14.57 -5.27
C ASP A 295 -11.18 13.61 -5.07
N SER A 296 -10.04 14.13 -4.63
CA SER A 296 -8.86 13.30 -4.34
C SER A 296 -9.16 12.25 -3.27
N LEU A 297 -9.84 12.63 -2.19
CA LEU A 297 -10.22 11.75 -1.08
C LEU A 297 -11.33 10.76 -1.50
N GLU A 298 -12.30 11.22 -2.29
CA GLU A 298 -13.36 10.37 -2.82
C GLU A 298 -12.78 9.28 -3.75
N LEU A 299 -11.82 9.64 -4.61
CA LEU A 299 -11.11 8.69 -5.46
C LEU A 299 -10.26 7.71 -4.65
N LEU A 300 -9.54 8.19 -3.62
CA LEU A 300 -8.80 7.33 -2.69
C LEU A 300 -9.73 6.29 -2.04
N ARG A 301 -10.90 6.72 -1.54
CA ARG A 301 -11.91 5.84 -0.94
C ARG A 301 -12.50 4.87 -1.96
N GLY A 302 -12.86 5.33 -3.16
CA GLY A 302 -13.43 4.47 -4.21
C GLY A 302 -12.45 3.42 -4.74
N LYS A 303 -11.16 3.74 -4.80
CA LYS A 303 -10.11 2.83 -5.27
C LYS A 303 -9.85 1.65 -4.32
N SER A 304 -10.27 1.70 -3.06
CA SER A 304 -10.12 0.56 -2.15
C SER A 304 -10.91 -0.67 -2.62
N GLY A 305 -12.14 -0.46 -3.11
CA GLY A 305 -12.98 -1.54 -3.64
C GLY A 305 -12.38 -2.19 -4.89
N ARG A 306 -11.74 -1.40 -5.76
CA ARG A 306 -11.04 -1.91 -6.96
C ARG A 306 -9.90 -2.85 -6.57
N VAL A 307 -9.02 -2.43 -5.65
CA VAL A 307 -7.88 -3.23 -5.22
C VAL A 307 -8.32 -4.53 -4.55
N PHE A 308 -9.34 -4.47 -3.67
CA PHE A 308 -9.92 -5.67 -3.06
C PHE A 308 -10.56 -6.61 -4.10
N GLY A 309 -11.28 -6.07 -5.08
CA GLY A 309 -11.88 -6.85 -6.17
C GLY A 309 -10.84 -7.63 -6.97
N SER A 310 -9.70 -6.99 -7.28
CA SER A 310 -8.58 -7.66 -7.95
C SER A 310 -8.03 -8.83 -7.11
N LEU A 311 -7.85 -8.64 -5.80
CA LEU A 311 -7.41 -9.72 -4.90
C LEU A 311 -8.40 -10.88 -4.91
N ALA A 312 -9.70 -10.59 -4.75
CA ALA A 312 -10.73 -11.62 -4.73
C ALA A 312 -10.79 -12.41 -6.05
N GLY A 313 -10.66 -11.72 -7.18
CA GLY A 313 -10.61 -12.33 -8.51
C GLY A 313 -9.41 -13.27 -8.66
N PHE A 314 -8.20 -12.79 -8.40
CA PHE A 314 -6.99 -13.61 -8.55
C PHE A 314 -6.94 -14.79 -7.58
N MET A 315 -7.38 -14.59 -6.33
CA MET A 315 -7.52 -15.70 -5.36
C MET A 315 -8.41 -16.82 -5.88
N MET A 316 -9.48 -16.48 -6.61
CA MET A 316 -10.36 -17.47 -7.21
C MET A 316 -9.74 -18.14 -8.45
N SER A 317 -8.94 -17.43 -9.25
CA SER A 317 -8.16 -18.01 -10.35
C SER A 317 -7.11 -19.01 -9.86
N LEU A 318 -6.50 -18.76 -8.70
CA LEU A 318 -5.49 -19.63 -8.10
C LEU A 318 -6.09 -20.87 -7.42
N LYS A 319 -7.35 -20.79 -6.97
CA LYS A 319 -8.00 -21.82 -6.18
C LYS A 319 -8.13 -23.15 -6.95
N SER A 320 -7.60 -24.21 -6.36
CA SER A 320 -7.73 -25.60 -6.84
C SER A 320 -7.10 -25.88 -8.21
N ILE A 321 -6.14 -25.06 -8.67
CA ILE A 321 -5.33 -25.43 -9.83
C ILE A 321 -4.49 -26.68 -9.49
N PRO A 322 -4.46 -27.70 -10.36
CA PRO A 322 -3.68 -28.91 -10.10
C PRO A 322 -2.18 -28.58 -10.16
N SER A 323 -1.33 -29.36 -9.50
CA SER A 323 0.11 -29.22 -9.70
C SER A 323 0.46 -29.47 -11.18
N THR A 324 1.35 -28.71 -11.81
CA THR A 324 2.31 -27.75 -11.21
C THR A 324 2.11 -26.34 -11.74
N TYR A 325 2.63 -26.01 -12.93
CA TYR A 325 2.33 -24.76 -13.63
C TYR A 325 1.12 -24.98 -14.54
N ASN A 326 0.17 -24.03 -14.54
CA ASN A 326 -0.98 -24.01 -15.45
C ASN A 326 -1.11 -22.61 -16.04
N LYS A 327 -1.72 -22.50 -17.23
CA LYS A 327 -1.86 -21.22 -17.94
C LYS A 327 -2.71 -20.22 -17.15
N ASP A 328 -3.58 -20.69 -16.26
CA ASP A 328 -4.34 -19.88 -15.29
C ASP A 328 -3.44 -18.89 -14.51
N MET A 329 -2.18 -19.28 -14.24
CA MET A 329 -1.20 -18.43 -13.56
C MET A 329 -0.73 -17.21 -14.38
N GLN A 330 -1.16 -17.06 -15.63
CA GLN A 330 -0.92 -15.85 -16.43
C GLN A 330 -1.74 -14.66 -15.90
N GLU A 331 -2.87 -14.93 -15.24
CA GLU A 331 -3.78 -13.95 -14.62
C GLU A 331 -3.20 -13.26 -13.37
N ASP A 332 -1.96 -13.56 -12.98
CA ASP A 332 -1.27 -12.94 -11.85
C ASP A 332 -0.84 -11.50 -12.12
N LYS A 333 -0.55 -11.14 -13.37
CA LYS A 333 0.12 -9.88 -13.76
C LYS A 333 -0.80 -8.68 -13.75
N GLU A 334 -1.86 -8.72 -14.56
CA GLU A 334 -2.76 -7.58 -14.76
C GLU A 334 -3.36 -7.05 -13.45
N PRO A 335 -4.01 -7.88 -12.60
CA PRO A 335 -4.59 -7.40 -11.35
C PRO A 335 -3.53 -6.92 -10.36
N LEU A 336 -2.34 -7.54 -10.33
CA LEU A 336 -1.23 -7.12 -9.48
C LEU A 336 -0.65 -5.78 -9.93
N PHE A 337 -0.38 -5.61 -11.22
CA PHE A 337 0.17 -4.37 -11.78
C PHE A 337 -0.77 -3.20 -11.56
N ASP A 338 -2.07 -3.43 -11.72
CA ASP A 338 -3.09 -2.42 -11.45
C ASP A 338 -3.19 -2.06 -9.96
N ALA A 339 -3.13 -3.06 -9.08
CA ALA A 339 -3.16 -2.85 -7.64
C ALA A 339 -1.94 -2.05 -7.16
N MET A 340 -0.72 -2.42 -7.57
CA MET A 340 0.51 -1.71 -7.16
C MET A 340 0.54 -0.27 -7.67
N LEU A 341 0.15 -0.02 -8.93
CA LEU A 341 0.06 1.33 -9.48
C LEU A 341 -1.00 2.17 -8.74
N THR A 342 -2.14 1.56 -8.42
CA THR A 342 -3.20 2.21 -7.66
C THR A 342 -2.73 2.58 -6.24
N VAL A 343 -2.00 1.69 -5.57
CA VAL A 343 -1.42 1.95 -4.24
C VAL A 343 -0.36 3.04 -4.31
N GLU A 344 0.55 3.00 -5.28
CA GLU A 344 1.57 4.03 -5.49
C GLU A 344 0.93 5.43 -5.59
N HIS A 345 -0.01 5.59 -6.52
CA HIS A 345 -0.71 6.86 -6.70
C HIS A 345 -1.48 7.25 -5.44
N SER A 346 -2.06 6.28 -4.71
CA SER A 346 -2.81 6.56 -3.49
C SER A 346 -1.92 7.09 -2.37
N ILE A 347 -0.71 6.53 -2.19
CA ILE A 347 0.28 7.04 -1.23
C ILE A 347 0.69 8.47 -1.59
N LEU A 348 1.00 8.72 -2.87
CA LEU A 348 1.45 10.03 -3.33
C LEU A 348 0.36 11.11 -3.19
N ILE A 349 -0.88 10.79 -3.53
CA ILE A 349 -2.02 11.70 -3.36
C ILE A 349 -2.31 11.94 -1.88
N ALA A 350 -2.35 10.89 -1.04
CA ALA A 350 -2.55 11.05 0.39
C ALA A 350 -1.45 11.93 1.03
N THR A 351 -0.20 11.77 0.60
CA THR A 351 0.94 12.60 1.02
C THR A 351 0.74 14.06 0.63
N GLY A 352 0.31 14.31 -0.61
CA GLY A 352 -0.02 15.65 -1.11
C GLY A 352 -1.15 16.31 -0.32
N VAL A 353 -2.23 15.57 -0.05
CA VAL A 353 -3.38 16.05 0.73
C VAL A 353 -2.96 16.41 2.16
N ILE A 354 -2.35 15.48 2.90
CA ILE A 354 -2.00 15.73 4.31
C ILE A 354 -0.90 16.78 4.47
N SER A 355 0.01 16.91 3.51
CA SER A 355 1.06 17.93 3.57
C SER A 355 0.50 19.34 3.34
N THR A 356 -0.55 19.50 2.53
CA THR A 356 -1.04 20.81 2.09
C THR A 356 -2.38 21.24 2.69
N LEU A 357 -3.18 20.33 3.25
CA LEU A 357 -4.45 20.70 3.88
C LEU A 357 -4.23 21.70 5.02
N ALA A 358 -5.13 22.67 5.13
CA ALA A 358 -5.07 23.72 6.15
C ALA A 358 -6.10 23.42 7.27
N PRO A 359 -5.65 23.07 8.49
CA PRO A 359 -6.56 22.92 9.63
C PRO A 359 -7.13 24.28 10.02
N LYS A 360 -8.38 24.27 10.50
CA LYS A 360 -9.10 25.43 11.03
C LYS A 360 -9.23 25.27 12.54
N SER A 361 -8.14 25.49 13.27
CA SER A 361 -8.06 25.28 14.72
C SER A 361 -9.20 25.98 15.48
N GLU A 362 -9.50 27.22 15.12
CA GLU A 362 -10.62 27.99 15.72
C GLU A 362 -11.98 27.30 15.51
N ARG A 363 -12.21 26.68 14.36
CA ARG A 363 -13.46 25.95 14.07
C ARG A 363 -13.54 24.62 14.82
N MET A 364 -12.41 23.92 14.92
CA MET A 364 -12.31 22.69 15.70
C MET A 364 -12.56 22.97 17.19
N GLU A 365 -11.95 24.03 17.73
CA GLU A 365 -12.13 24.44 19.13
C GLU A 365 -13.55 24.94 19.40
N ALA A 366 -14.13 25.76 18.51
CA ALA A 366 -15.52 26.22 18.62
C ALA A 366 -16.56 25.09 18.53
N SER A 367 -16.16 23.89 18.10
CA SER A 367 -17.04 22.71 18.04
C SER A 367 -17.00 21.88 19.31
N LEU A 368 -16.17 22.24 20.29
CA LEU A 368 -16.19 21.66 21.62
C LEU A 368 -17.37 22.23 22.41
N SER A 369 -18.10 21.37 23.14
CA SER A 369 -19.16 21.79 24.06
C SER A 369 -18.83 21.36 25.48
N MET A 370 -19.31 22.12 26.46
CA MET A 370 -19.02 21.86 27.88
C MET A 370 -19.61 20.52 28.36
N ASP A 371 -20.68 20.04 27.73
CA ASP A 371 -21.27 18.73 28.03
C ASP A 371 -20.30 17.56 27.75
N MET A 372 -19.32 17.75 26.84
CA MET A 372 -18.25 16.78 26.61
C MET A 372 -17.37 16.55 27.85
N LEU A 373 -17.38 17.49 28.80
CA LEU A 373 -16.65 17.43 30.06
C LEU A 373 -17.48 16.81 31.19
N ALA A 374 -18.66 16.24 30.91
CA ALA A 374 -19.41 15.45 31.87
C ALA A 374 -18.56 14.26 32.40
N THR A 375 -17.79 13.61 31.53
CA THR A 375 -16.86 12.55 32.00
C THR A 375 -15.78 13.13 32.91
N ASP A 376 -15.24 14.31 32.60
CA ASP A 376 -14.24 14.98 33.43
C ASP A 376 -14.81 15.44 34.79
N LEU A 377 -16.11 15.74 34.85
CA LEU A 377 -16.85 16.00 36.10
C LEU A 377 -17.00 14.72 36.94
N ALA A 378 -17.32 13.59 36.29
CA ALA A 378 -17.36 12.29 36.97
C ALA A 378 -15.97 11.92 37.52
N ASP A 379 -14.89 12.16 36.75
CA ASP A 379 -13.50 11.91 37.17
C ASP A 379 -13.09 12.79 38.36
N TYR A 380 -13.59 14.01 38.45
CA TYR A 380 -13.36 14.89 39.60
C TYR A 380 -13.88 14.24 40.90
N LEU A 381 -15.07 13.65 40.89
CA LEU A 381 -15.62 12.94 42.05
C LEU A 381 -14.88 11.63 42.33
N VAL A 382 -14.43 10.91 41.29
CA VAL A 382 -13.61 9.70 41.46
C VAL A 382 -12.32 10.04 42.22
N ARG A 383 -11.69 11.17 41.91
CA ARG A 383 -10.50 11.66 42.62
C ARG A 383 -10.76 12.03 44.08
N LYS A 384 -12.02 12.26 44.46
CA LYS A 384 -12.45 12.43 45.86
C LYS A 384 -12.87 11.13 46.54
N GLY A 385 -12.64 9.98 45.90
CA GLY A 385 -12.90 8.65 46.44
C GLY A 385 -14.31 8.11 46.17
N VAL A 386 -15.09 8.78 45.33
CA VAL A 386 -16.44 8.33 44.97
C VAL A 386 -16.36 7.19 43.94
N PRO A 387 -17.06 6.06 44.12
CA PRO A 387 -17.07 4.98 43.13
C PRO A 387 -17.59 5.44 41.75
N PHE A 388 -16.93 5.03 40.65
CA PHE A 388 -17.24 5.52 39.30
C PHE A 388 -18.71 5.35 38.87
N ARG A 389 -19.37 4.26 39.26
CA ARG A 389 -20.80 4.06 38.93
C ARG A 389 -21.69 5.14 39.53
N GLU A 390 -21.34 5.60 40.72
CA GLU A 390 -22.03 6.68 41.43
C GLU A 390 -21.71 8.03 40.78
N THR A 391 -20.44 8.30 40.44
CA THR A 391 -20.06 9.55 39.77
C THR A 391 -20.66 9.71 38.38
N HIS A 392 -20.80 8.61 37.63
CA HIS A 392 -21.48 8.61 36.35
C HIS A 392 -22.96 8.97 36.49
N HIS A 393 -23.64 8.44 37.51
CA HIS A 393 -25.02 8.82 37.79
C HIS A 393 -25.12 10.30 38.15
N ILE A 394 -24.30 10.78 39.08
CA ILE A 394 -24.24 12.19 39.52
C ILE A 394 -23.96 13.12 38.34
N SER A 395 -22.99 12.79 37.49
CA SER A 395 -22.71 13.59 36.29
C SER A 395 -23.87 13.58 35.30
N GLY A 396 -24.58 12.46 35.14
CA GLY A 396 -25.79 12.39 34.33
C GLY A 396 -26.91 13.28 34.88
N GLU A 397 -27.06 13.35 36.20
CA GLU A 397 -28.00 14.28 36.84
C GLU A 397 -27.62 15.74 36.64
N CYS A 398 -26.32 16.07 36.61
CA CYS A 398 -25.84 17.41 36.26
C CYS A 398 -26.18 17.78 34.81
N VAL A 399 -25.97 16.85 33.86
CA VAL A 399 -26.38 17.06 32.45
C VAL A 399 -27.89 17.31 32.36
N ARG A 400 -28.69 16.44 32.98
CA ARG A 400 -30.16 16.59 33.02
C ARG A 400 -30.58 17.92 33.64
N ALA A 401 -29.96 18.32 34.75
CA ALA A 401 -30.27 19.58 35.41
C ALA A 401 -29.95 20.79 34.52
N ALA A 402 -28.84 20.76 33.79
CA ALA A 402 -28.49 21.83 32.86
C ALA A 402 -29.51 21.93 31.71
N GLU A 403 -29.94 20.80 31.16
CA GLU A 403 -30.97 20.73 30.11
C GLU A 403 -32.34 21.23 30.60
N GLU A 404 -32.80 20.76 31.77
CA GLU A 404 -34.09 21.16 32.36
C GLU A 404 -34.14 22.66 32.67
N ASN A 405 -33.00 23.27 33.03
CA ASN A 405 -32.87 24.70 33.24
C ASN A 405 -32.59 25.49 31.94
N SER A 406 -32.56 24.82 30.78
CA SER A 406 -32.27 25.43 29.47
C SER A 406 -30.95 26.22 29.45
N LEU A 407 -29.94 25.71 30.17
CA LEU A 407 -28.60 26.30 30.22
C LEU A 407 -27.80 25.95 28.96
N SER A 408 -26.79 26.76 28.64
CA SER A 408 -25.92 26.53 27.48
C SER A 408 -24.91 25.38 27.67
N GLY A 409 -24.81 24.82 28.88
CA GLY A 409 -23.92 23.71 29.21
C GLY A 409 -23.86 23.43 30.71
N ILE A 410 -23.31 22.28 31.08
CA ILE A 410 -23.14 21.85 32.48
C ILE A 410 -22.29 22.79 33.35
N ASP A 411 -21.43 23.60 32.73
CA ASP A 411 -20.58 24.60 33.40
C ASP A 411 -21.35 25.80 33.95
N GLN A 412 -22.59 26.00 33.50
CA GLN A 412 -23.46 27.10 33.91
C GLN A 412 -24.30 26.80 35.16
N LEU A 413 -24.24 25.58 35.68
CA LEU A 413 -24.88 25.24 36.95
C LEU A 413 -24.23 26.05 38.09
N SER A 414 -25.07 26.64 38.95
CA SER A 414 -24.59 27.33 40.14
C SER A 414 -23.99 26.34 41.14
N MET A 415 -23.13 26.83 42.05
CA MET A 415 -22.60 25.99 43.14
C MET A 415 -23.72 25.41 44.01
N GLU A 416 -24.82 26.14 44.21
CA GLU A 416 -26.00 25.64 44.93
C GLU A 416 -26.67 24.49 44.18
N GLN A 417 -26.79 24.58 42.86
CA GLN A 417 -27.33 23.50 42.03
C GLN A 417 -26.43 22.26 42.07
N PHE A 418 -25.10 22.43 41.95
CA PHE A 418 -24.16 21.32 42.12
C PHE A 418 -24.30 20.68 43.50
N LYS A 419 -24.30 21.47 44.59
CA LYS A 419 -24.44 20.95 45.96
C LYS A 419 -25.80 20.29 46.24
N THR A 420 -26.85 20.69 45.52
CA THR A 420 -28.16 20.04 45.59
C THR A 420 -28.13 18.63 44.99
N ILE A 421 -27.37 18.44 43.91
CA ILE A 421 -27.17 17.13 43.28
C ILE A 421 -26.23 16.28 44.15
N ASP A 422 -25.09 16.84 44.56
CA ASP A 422 -24.15 16.15 45.45
C ASP A 422 -23.35 17.11 46.34
N SER A 423 -23.40 16.87 47.66
CA SER A 423 -22.72 17.70 48.66
C SER A 423 -21.19 17.74 48.56
N ARG A 424 -20.56 16.81 47.82
CA ARG A 424 -19.09 16.71 47.66
C ARG A 424 -18.53 17.65 46.60
N PHE A 425 -19.39 18.34 45.84
CA PHE A 425 -18.94 19.42 44.95
C PHE A 425 -18.45 20.62 45.75
N GLU A 426 -17.33 21.20 45.33
CA GLU A 426 -16.70 22.36 45.96
C GLU A 426 -16.28 23.33 44.85
N ASP A 427 -15.84 24.55 45.20
CA ASP A 427 -15.52 25.61 44.24
C ASP A 427 -14.49 25.20 43.15
N ASP A 428 -13.66 24.19 43.42
CA ASP A 428 -12.71 23.66 42.45
C ASP A 428 -13.35 22.81 41.33
N VAL A 429 -14.65 22.47 41.43
CA VAL A 429 -15.41 21.82 40.36
C VAL A 429 -15.38 22.64 39.08
N PHE A 430 -15.46 23.98 39.14
CA PHE A 430 -15.45 24.81 37.93
C PHE A 430 -14.14 24.70 37.14
N LYS A 431 -13.05 24.23 37.77
CA LYS A 431 -11.78 23.95 37.08
C LYS A 431 -11.85 22.72 36.18
N THR A 432 -12.88 21.87 36.29
CA THR A 432 -13.08 20.73 35.38
C THR A 432 -13.52 21.18 33.99
N PHE A 433 -14.15 22.35 33.87
CA PHE A 433 -14.67 22.89 32.61
C PHE A 433 -13.57 23.59 31.80
N ASN A 434 -12.51 22.84 31.49
CA ASN A 434 -11.37 23.31 30.72
C ASN A 434 -10.89 22.22 29.76
N PHE A 435 -11.03 22.46 28.45
CA PHE A 435 -10.69 21.48 27.41
C PHE A 435 -9.19 21.12 27.40
N GLU A 436 -8.31 22.10 27.65
CA GLU A 436 -6.86 21.85 27.71
C GLU A 436 -6.50 20.94 28.90
N GLN A 437 -7.09 21.17 30.08
CA GLN A 437 -6.90 20.27 31.22
C GLN A 437 -7.49 18.88 30.96
N SER A 438 -8.63 18.80 30.27
CA SER A 438 -9.23 17.53 29.88
C SER A 438 -8.25 16.71 29.05
N VAL A 439 -7.69 17.27 27.97
CA VAL A 439 -6.71 16.53 27.16
C VAL A 439 -5.43 16.21 27.93
N GLU A 440 -4.92 17.13 28.75
CA GLU A 440 -3.67 16.92 29.49
C GLU A 440 -3.77 15.87 30.60
N ARG A 441 -4.97 15.60 31.12
CA ARG A 441 -5.18 14.50 32.09
C ARG A 441 -5.09 13.11 31.47
N ARG A 442 -5.17 13.00 30.14
CA ARG A 442 -5.11 11.74 29.39
C ARG A 442 -3.66 11.46 28.97
N ASP A 443 -2.76 11.39 29.95
CA ASP A 443 -1.29 11.34 29.80
C ASP A 443 -0.67 9.94 29.82
N ALA A 444 -1.48 8.92 30.08
CA ALA A 444 -1.09 7.53 29.94
C ALA A 444 -0.61 7.22 28.50
N THR A 445 0.18 6.16 28.34
CA THR A 445 0.65 5.70 27.03
C THR A 445 -0.53 5.49 26.08
N GLY A 446 -0.46 6.11 24.90
CA GLY A 446 -1.54 6.10 23.91
C GLY A 446 -2.61 7.16 24.13
N GLY A 447 -2.52 7.97 25.18
CA GLY A 447 -3.44 9.07 25.45
C GLY A 447 -3.24 10.30 24.56
N THR A 448 -4.09 11.30 24.75
CA THR A 448 -4.14 12.52 23.92
C THR A 448 -3.42 13.73 24.55
N ALA A 449 -2.89 13.60 25.78
CA ALA A 449 -2.05 14.65 26.36
C ALA A 449 -0.83 14.92 25.47
N LYS A 450 -0.31 16.15 25.52
CA LYS A 450 0.84 16.56 24.71
C LYS A 450 2.05 15.65 24.93
N SER A 451 2.32 15.30 26.18
CA SER A 451 3.41 14.38 26.57
C SER A 451 3.21 12.97 25.99
N ALA A 452 1.97 12.46 25.96
CA ALA A 452 1.64 11.15 25.43
C ALA A 452 1.71 11.11 23.89
N VAL A 453 1.26 12.16 23.21
CA VAL A 453 1.33 12.26 21.74
C VAL A 453 2.79 12.40 21.29
N ILE A 454 3.62 13.22 21.96
CA ILE A 454 5.06 13.31 21.63
C ILE A 454 5.74 11.95 21.77
N LYS A 455 5.43 11.17 22.82
CA LYS A 455 5.95 9.80 22.97
C LYS A 455 5.53 8.89 21.83
N GLN A 456 4.28 8.97 21.37
CA GLN A 456 3.81 8.21 20.20
C GLN A 456 4.60 8.58 18.95
N LEU A 457 4.74 9.87 18.66
CA LEU A 457 5.45 10.37 17.48
C LEU A 457 6.93 9.96 17.48
N ASN A 458 7.60 9.99 18.64
CA ASN A 458 8.98 9.49 18.77
C ASN A 458 9.09 7.99 18.50
N ALA A 459 8.19 7.17 19.06
CA ALA A 459 8.20 5.73 18.80
C ALA A 459 7.97 5.38 17.31
N LEU A 460 7.17 6.19 16.61
CA LEU A 460 6.99 6.05 15.16
C LEU A 460 8.29 6.41 14.40
N LYS A 461 9.01 7.47 14.80
CA LYS A 461 10.33 7.81 14.22
C LYS A 461 11.35 6.70 14.41
N ASP A 462 11.46 6.16 15.62
CA ASP A 462 12.37 5.07 15.94
C ASP A 462 12.11 3.85 15.03
N THR A 463 10.82 3.53 14.80
CA THR A 463 10.41 2.43 13.91
C THR A 463 10.84 2.64 12.46
N LEU A 464 10.89 3.89 11.99
CA LEU A 464 11.34 4.23 10.64
C LEU A 464 12.88 4.31 10.51
N GLY A 465 13.61 4.17 11.63
CA GLY A 465 15.06 4.32 11.70
C GLY A 465 15.53 5.77 11.62
N ASN A 466 14.73 6.71 12.14
CA ASN A 466 15.00 8.15 12.12
C ASN A 466 15.37 8.72 13.49
#